data_AF-A0A932R5F2-F1
#
_entry.id   AF-A0A932R5F2-F1
#
_cell.length_a   1.000
_cell.length_b   1.000
_cell.length_c   1.000
_cell.angle_alpha   90.00
_cell.angle_beta   90.00
_cell.angle_gamma   90.00
#
_symmetry.space_group_name_H-M   'P 1'
#
loop_
_entity.id
_entity.type
_entity.pdbx_description
1 polymer ?
#
loop_
_entity_poly.entity_id
_entity_poly.type
_entity_poly.pdbx_seq_one_letter_code
_entity_poly.pdbx_strand_id
1 'polypeptide(L)'
;MSNKITSRMNTKFVGHHVSSGGFIFFEDKKTRELDVLLIRNKKNEYWIPKGHIEKGEDQVAAALREIEEEVGLEKDQIKYIDLCVVYKFSFVDDNGKPNTKEIYMNLFEAYEKYDLRQEEGSDVTGADWFEYSKALEVILPFSKNELMKAREMFEDYSKDKLRFLHRDFQAVKKDLPSQSFAKDLTCFIVFGSSVVNNNMGKVPDDVDVCVVVKNRDADLHKISEYIFSSFKKPDFRIYFQDEVDSDLQFVDVGIGVFAMEYFANGVALYGKNIFVDKLKTVSKTKLKESYLNKIFEYILRIRVAYVAKTSTHEYKMWHIHKYVIRLSIDILLYNGFIDYGDLKDLTKYEIINLCKKYAMVSDNTEVDFENLVSMYELFEEISLYVVKSHATKS
;
A
#
# COMPACT_ATOMS: atom_id res chain seq x y z
N MET A 1 -20.53 -8.03 41.84
CA MET A 1 -20.08 -9.44 41.82
C MET A 1 -19.53 -9.74 40.44
N SER A 2 -18.23 -9.94 40.33
CA SER A 2 -17.56 -10.26 39.05
C SER A 2 -17.83 -11.71 38.66
N ASN A 3 -18.45 -11.94 37.50
CA ASN A 3 -18.50 -13.28 36.92
C ASN A 3 -17.16 -13.56 36.22
N LYS A 4 -16.24 -14.20 36.95
CA LYS A 4 -15.11 -14.92 36.36
C LYS A 4 -15.67 -16.18 35.68
N ILE A 5 -15.70 -16.17 34.36
CA ILE A 5 -15.82 -17.40 33.57
C ILE A 5 -14.45 -18.09 33.65
N THR A 6 -14.27 -18.99 34.60
CA THR A 6 -13.13 -19.91 34.63
C THR A 6 -13.39 -21.02 33.61
N SER A 7 -12.67 -20.99 32.49
CA SER A 7 -12.61 -22.11 31.55
C SER A 7 -12.04 -23.34 32.25
N ARG A 8 -12.84 -24.42 32.39
CA ARG A 8 -12.35 -25.72 32.85
C ARG A 8 -11.36 -26.27 31.83
N MET A 9 -10.08 -26.40 32.19
CA MET A 9 -9.10 -27.16 31.41
C MET A 9 -9.51 -28.64 31.37
N ASN A 10 -9.45 -29.23 30.18
CA ASN A 10 -9.77 -30.63 29.93
C ASN A 10 -8.61 -31.51 30.44
N THR A 11 -8.84 -32.30 31.48
CA THR A 11 -7.83 -33.06 32.26
C THR A 11 -7.16 -34.25 31.54
N LYS A 12 -7.30 -34.35 30.21
CA LYS A 12 -6.84 -35.49 29.40
C LYS A 12 -5.46 -35.29 28.76
N PHE A 13 -5.01 -34.05 28.58
CA PHE A 13 -3.75 -33.72 27.90
C PHE A 13 -2.74 -33.14 28.89
N VAL A 14 -1.46 -33.51 28.75
CA VAL A 14 -0.37 -33.07 29.65
C VAL A 14 0.33 -31.81 29.16
N GLY A 15 0.15 -31.42 27.90
CA GLY A 15 0.78 -30.26 27.29
C GLY A 15 -0.04 -29.69 26.13
N HIS A 16 0.12 -28.39 25.91
CA HIS A 16 -0.47 -27.63 24.80
C HIS A 16 0.64 -26.81 24.14
N HIS A 17 1.00 -27.18 22.92
CA HIS A 17 2.04 -26.53 22.14
C HIS A 17 1.42 -25.58 21.14
N VAL A 18 1.89 -24.34 21.13
CA VAL A 18 1.43 -23.32 20.17
C VAL A 18 2.61 -22.89 19.32
N SER A 19 2.39 -22.86 18.01
CA SER A 19 3.39 -22.45 17.02
C SER A 19 2.80 -21.43 16.06
N SER A 20 3.65 -20.59 15.50
CA SER A 20 3.28 -19.66 14.44
C SER A 20 4.34 -19.59 13.35
N GLY A 21 3.92 -19.32 12.13
CA GLY A 21 4.76 -19.17 10.95
C GLY A 21 3.99 -18.57 9.79
N GLY A 22 4.50 -18.66 8.56
CA GLY A 22 3.73 -18.14 7.44
C GLY A 22 4.30 -18.36 6.04
N PHE A 23 3.39 -18.29 5.07
CA PHE A 23 3.71 -18.30 3.65
C PHE A 23 4.21 -16.92 3.24
N ILE A 24 5.38 -16.86 2.61
CA ILE A 24 5.93 -15.61 2.09
C ILE A 24 5.95 -15.70 0.57
N PHE A 25 5.13 -14.87 -0.06
CA PHE A 25 5.08 -14.75 -1.52
C PHE A 25 5.83 -13.51 -1.99
N PHE A 26 6.49 -13.64 -3.13
CA PHE A 26 7.01 -12.52 -3.90
C PHE A 26 6.37 -12.56 -5.28
N GLU A 27 5.81 -11.43 -5.73
CA GLU A 27 5.25 -11.29 -7.08
C GLU A 27 6.05 -10.26 -7.86
N ASP A 28 6.71 -10.68 -8.94
CA ASP A 28 7.38 -9.74 -9.84
C ASP A 28 6.32 -8.85 -10.51
N LYS A 29 6.37 -7.54 -10.25
CA LYS A 29 5.36 -6.60 -10.74
C LYS A 29 5.34 -6.45 -12.27
N LYS A 30 6.44 -6.78 -12.96
CA LYS A 30 6.57 -6.69 -14.42
C LYS A 30 6.13 -7.98 -15.09
N THR A 31 6.61 -9.14 -14.62
CA THR A 31 6.34 -10.45 -15.26
C THR A 31 5.10 -11.12 -14.72
N ARG A 32 4.63 -10.73 -13.53
CA ARG A 32 3.57 -11.39 -12.75
C ARG A 32 3.93 -12.82 -12.34
N GLU A 33 5.21 -13.15 -12.34
CA GLU A 33 5.71 -14.41 -11.81
C GLU A 33 5.58 -14.42 -10.29
N LEU A 34 5.10 -15.53 -9.76
CA LEU A 34 4.86 -15.72 -8.33
C LEU A 34 5.85 -16.74 -7.78
N ASP A 35 6.66 -16.29 -6.85
CA ASP A 35 7.58 -17.12 -6.08
C ASP A 35 7.11 -17.25 -4.63
N VAL A 36 7.48 -18.34 -4.00
CA VAL A 36 7.25 -18.61 -2.58
C VAL A 36 8.55 -19.05 -1.92
N LEU A 37 8.75 -18.58 -0.70
CA LEU A 37 9.89 -18.97 0.12
C LEU A 37 9.62 -20.30 0.84
N LEU A 38 10.57 -21.23 0.74
CA LEU A 38 10.57 -22.48 1.49
C LEU A 38 11.90 -22.65 2.26
N ILE A 39 11.84 -23.33 3.40
CA ILE A 39 13.01 -23.75 4.18
C ILE A 39 13.23 -25.26 4.08
N ARG A 40 14.47 -25.72 4.27
CA ARG A 40 14.85 -27.14 4.15
C ARG A 40 15.74 -27.67 5.27
N ASN A 41 15.60 -28.96 5.58
CA ASN A 41 16.54 -29.69 6.45
C ASN A 41 17.65 -30.40 5.65
N LYS A 42 18.54 -31.08 6.39
CA LYS A 42 19.62 -31.92 5.85
C LYS A 42 19.16 -33.05 4.92
N LYS A 43 17.89 -33.43 4.97
CA LYS A 43 17.29 -34.44 4.09
C LYS A 43 16.70 -33.83 2.81
N ASN A 44 16.83 -32.52 2.61
CA ASN A 44 16.20 -31.75 1.52
C ASN A 44 14.67 -31.87 1.51
N GLU A 45 14.07 -32.02 2.70
CA GLU A 45 12.62 -31.89 2.85
C GLU A 45 12.30 -30.40 2.98
N TYR A 46 11.35 -29.90 2.18
CA TYR A 46 10.99 -28.48 2.15
C TYR A 46 9.66 -28.20 2.85
N TRP A 47 9.60 -27.14 3.66
CA TRP A 47 8.39 -26.70 4.35
C TRP A 47 8.35 -25.17 4.57
N ILE A 48 7.26 -24.69 5.19
CA ILE A 48 7.01 -23.27 5.46
C ILE A 48 7.62 -22.84 6.81
N PRO A 49 8.35 -21.71 6.90
CA PRO A 49 8.96 -21.26 8.14
C PRO A 49 7.95 -21.08 9.26
N LYS A 50 8.31 -21.60 10.45
CA LYS A 50 7.46 -21.62 11.66
C LYS A 50 8.24 -22.13 12.88
N GLY A 51 7.87 -21.63 14.06
CA GLY A 51 8.33 -22.19 15.33
C GLY A 51 7.39 -21.88 16.49
N HIS A 52 7.90 -21.91 17.71
CA HIS A 52 7.07 -21.83 18.91
C HIS A 52 6.68 -20.39 19.23
N ILE A 53 5.46 -20.18 19.74
CA ILE A 53 5.11 -18.87 20.29
C ILE A 53 5.74 -18.75 21.67
N GLU A 54 6.62 -17.76 21.86
CA GLU A 54 7.26 -17.51 23.14
C GLU A 54 6.39 -16.67 24.09
N LYS A 55 6.82 -16.59 25.34
CA LYS A 55 6.07 -15.86 26.38
C LYS A 55 6.07 -14.36 26.08
N GLY A 56 4.89 -13.84 25.78
CA GLY A 56 4.69 -12.40 25.52
C GLY A 56 4.54 -12.06 24.05
N GLU A 57 4.68 -13.05 23.16
CA GLU A 57 4.43 -12.89 21.73
C GLU A 57 2.95 -13.13 21.40
N ASP A 58 2.43 -12.36 20.44
CA ASP A 58 1.25 -12.78 19.70
C ASP A 58 1.65 -13.66 18.50
N GLN A 59 0.64 -14.19 17.81
CA GLN A 59 0.84 -15.11 16.72
C GLN A 59 1.57 -14.47 15.52
N VAL A 60 1.39 -13.16 15.25
CA VAL A 60 2.09 -12.48 14.16
C VAL A 60 3.53 -12.19 14.56
N ALA A 61 3.75 -11.71 15.78
CA ALA A 61 5.07 -11.44 16.33
C ALA A 61 5.96 -12.68 16.32
N ALA A 62 5.43 -13.83 16.77
CA ALA A 62 6.14 -15.10 16.70
C ALA A 62 6.46 -15.52 15.26
N ALA A 63 5.51 -15.38 14.33
CA ALA A 63 5.77 -15.70 12.91
C ALA A 63 6.88 -14.83 12.31
N LEU A 64 6.90 -13.53 12.62
CA LEU A 64 7.94 -12.60 12.14
C LEU A 64 9.31 -12.96 12.72
N ARG A 65 9.41 -13.24 14.03
CA ARG A 65 10.66 -13.67 14.66
C ARG A 65 11.19 -14.96 14.03
N GLU A 66 10.34 -15.97 13.87
CA GLU A 66 10.75 -17.25 13.28
C GLU A 66 11.18 -17.10 11.82
N ILE A 67 10.53 -16.23 11.04
CA ILE A 67 10.95 -15.91 9.68
C ILE A 67 12.32 -15.22 9.67
N GLU A 68 12.58 -14.32 10.63
CA GLU A 68 13.88 -13.67 10.79
C GLU A 68 14.97 -14.67 11.19
N GLU A 69 14.71 -15.57 12.14
CA GLU A 69 15.66 -16.58 12.61
C GLU A 69 15.96 -17.68 11.56
N GLU A 70 14.92 -18.22 10.92
CA GLU A 70 15.04 -19.34 9.98
C GLU A 70 15.48 -18.90 8.58
N VAL A 71 15.27 -17.62 8.23
CA VAL A 71 15.38 -17.16 6.85
C VAL A 71 16.10 -15.81 6.69
N GLY A 72 16.24 -15.05 7.77
CA GLY A 72 16.95 -13.78 7.75
C GLY A 72 16.18 -12.62 7.15
N LEU A 73 14.87 -12.79 6.94
CA LEU A 73 13.98 -11.73 6.47
C LEU A 73 13.50 -10.89 7.65
N GLU A 74 13.89 -9.63 7.64
CA GLU A 74 13.54 -8.66 8.67
C GLU A 74 12.08 -8.19 8.50
N LYS A 75 11.47 -7.74 9.59
CA LYS A 75 10.05 -7.32 9.62
C LYS A 75 9.70 -6.24 8.60
N ASP A 76 10.64 -5.39 8.21
CA ASP A 76 10.44 -4.32 7.22
C ASP A 76 10.65 -4.79 5.76
N GLN A 77 11.10 -6.03 5.56
CA GLN A 77 11.27 -6.66 4.25
C GLN A 77 10.00 -7.39 3.77
N ILE A 78 9.07 -7.67 4.69
CA ILE A 78 7.83 -8.41 4.45
C ILE A 78 6.60 -7.70 5.04
N LYS A 79 5.49 -7.76 4.32
CA LYS A 79 4.19 -7.23 4.72
C LYS A 79 3.28 -8.36 5.19
N TYR A 80 2.70 -8.24 6.37
CA TYR A 80 1.61 -9.12 6.81
C TYR A 80 0.33 -8.85 6.02
N ILE A 81 -0.30 -9.91 5.49
CA ILE A 81 -1.57 -9.85 4.77
C ILE A 81 -2.71 -10.28 5.67
N ASP A 82 -2.74 -11.56 6.08
CA ASP A 82 -3.81 -12.12 6.91
C ASP A 82 -3.40 -13.48 7.48
N LEU A 83 -4.22 -14.03 8.38
CA LEU A 83 -4.11 -15.39 8.88
C LEU A 83 -4.69 -16.35 7.83
N CYS A 84 -3.87 -17.27 7.30
CA CYS A 84 -4.30 -18.21 6.27
C CYS A 84 -5.05 -19.41 6.85
N VAL A 85 -4.48 -20.07 7.85
CA VAL A 85 -5.06 -21.30 8.42
C VAL A 85 -4.57 -21.54 9.85
N VAL A 86 -5.43 -22.15 10.66
CA VAL A 86 -5.09 -22.63 12.01
C VAL A 86 -5.28 -24.14 12.07
N TYR A 87 -4.22 -24.87 12.44
CA TYR A 87 -4.28 -26.30 12.71
C TYR A 87 -4.49 -26.55 14.18
N LYS A 88 -5.35 -27.51 14.51
CA LYS A 88 -5.51 -28.03 15.86
C LYS A 88 -5.57 -29.55 15.80
N PHE A 89 -4.61 -30.20 16.43
CA PHE A 89 -4.58 -31.66 16.51
C PHE A 89 -4.01 -32.13 17.85
N SER A 90 -4.23 -33.41 18.15
CA SER A 90 -3.64 -34.09 19.29
C SER A 90 -2.60 -35.09 18.83
N PHE A 91 -1.52 -35.24 19.60
CA PHE A 91 -0.48 -36.22 19.34
C PHE A 91 -0.04 -36.88 20.65
N VAL A 92 0.68 -37.99 20.55
CA VAL A 92 1.29 -38.65 21.70
C VAL A 92 2.79 -38.45 21.57
N ASP A 93 3.44 -37.93 22.60
CA ASP A 93 4.89 -37.76 22.60
C ASP A 93 5.62 -39.11 22.74
N ASP A 94 6.94 -39.11 22.59
CA ASP A 94 7.77 -40.32 22.68
C ASP A 94 7.67 -41.02 24.06
N ASN A 95 7.20 -40.32 25.09
CA ASN A 95 6.98 -40.85 26.43
C ASN A 95 5.56 -41.38 26.63
N GLY A 96 4.76 -41.49 25.56
CA GLY A 96 3.40 -42.00 25.60
C GLY A 96 2.38 -41.01 26.17
N LYS A 97 2.73 -39.73 26.32
CA LYS A 97 1.82 -38.75 26.92
C LYS A 97 1.03 -37.98 25.86
N PRO A 98 -0.29 -37.80 26.06
CA PRO A 98 -1.14 -37.09 25.11
C PRO A 98 -0.96 -35.57 25.21
N ASN A 99 -0.68 -34.93 24.08
CA ASN A 99 -0.49 -33.49 23.92
C ASN A 99 -1.44 -32.93 22.85
N THR A 100 -1.66 -31.63 22.88
CA THR A 100 -2.34 -30.87 21.82
C THR A 100 -1.37 -29.90 21.16
N LYS A 101 -1.55 -29.67 19.85
CA LYS A 101 -0.78 -28.70 19.06
C LYS A 101 -1.73 -27.77 18.31
N GLU A 102 -1.46 -26.47 18.41
CA GLU A 102 -2.10 -25.41 17.63
C GLU A 102 -1.03 -24.71 16.78
N ILE A 103 -1.27 -24.56 15.48
CA ILE A 103 -0.32 -23.93 14.56
C ILE A 103 -1.04 -22.84 13.77
N TYR A 104 -0.58 -21.59 13.90
CA TYR A 104 -1.04 -20.45 13.13
C TYR A 104 -0.15 -20.27 11.90
N MET A 105 -0.74 -20.35 10.71
CA MET A 105 -0.03 -20.09 9.45
C MET A 105 -0.55 -18.79 8.86
N ASN A 106 0.32 -17.79 8.83
CA ASN A 106 0.06 -16.45 8.32
C ASN A 106 0.43 -16.32 6.85
N LEU A 107 -0.01 -15.24 6.22
CA LEU A 107 0.28 -14.90 4.84
C LEU A 107 1.04 -13.57 4.80
N PHE A 108 2.16 -13.55 4.06
CA PHE A 108 3.03 -12.39 3.90
C PHE A 108 3.35 -12.13 2.41
N GLU A 109 3.61 -10.86 2.07
CA GLU A 109 4.17 -10.41 0.79
C GLU A 109 5.59 -9.87 1.04
N ALA A 110 6.60 -10.41 0.36
CA ALA A 110 7.93 -9.80 0.33
C ALA A 110 8.00 -8.69 -0.72
N TYR A 111 8.67 -7.60 -0.40
CA TYR A 111 8.81 -6.47 -1.34
C TYR A 111 9.77 -6.79 -2.50
N GLU A 112 10.80 -7.60 -2.22
CA GLU A 112 11.83 -8.04 -3.16
C GLU A 112 12.28 -9.48 -2.81
N LYS A 113 13.12 -10.07 -3.68
CA LYS A 113 13.86 -11.30 -3.33
C LYS A 113 15.15 -10.91 -2.62
N TYR A 114 15.14 -11.01 -1.30
CA TYR A 114 16.32 -10.78 -0.48
C TYR A 114 17.22 -12.01 -0.41
N ASP A 115 18.49 -11.78 -0.05
CA ASP A 115 19.43 -12.83 0.30
C ASP A 115 18.98 -13.51 1.59
N LEU A 116 18.97 -14.85 1.57
CA LEU A 116 18.46 -15.67 2.65
C LEU A 116 19.61 -16.18 3.52
N ARG A 117 19.44 -16.12 4.84
CA ARG A 117 20.44 -16.52 5.83
C ARG A 117 19.75 -17.22 7.01
N GLN A 118 20.41 -18.20 7.60
CA GLN A 118 19.88 -18.94 8.74
C GLN A 118 20.72 -18.62 9.98
N GLU A 119 20.09 -18.56 11.15
CA GLU A 119 20.83 -18.59 12.40
C GLU A 119 21.50 -19.96 12.64
N GLU A 120 22.70 -19.94 13.23
CA GLU A 120 23.44 -21.14 13.57
C GLU A 120 22.74 -21.94 14.68
N GLY A 121 22.55 -23.25 14.46
CA GLY A 121 22.01 -24.17 15.47
C GLY A 121 20.54 -24.55 15.30
N SER A 122 19.85 -24.05 14.27
CA SER A 122 18.51 -24.51 13.90
C SER A 122 18.52 -25.86 13.15
N ASP A 123 17.38 -26.55 13.13
CA ASP A 123 17.16 -27.74 12.29
C ASP A 123 17.02 -27.38 10.79
N VAL A 124 16.96 -26.08 10.49
CA VAL A 124 16.95 -25.50 9.15
C VAL A 124 18.37 -25.41 8.61
N THR A 125 18.57 -25.89 7.40
CA THR A 125 19.88 -25.95 6.74
C THR A 125 19.95 -25.18 5.43
N GLY A 126 18.86 -24.52 5.07
CA GLY A 126 18.79 -23.64 3.91
C GLY A 126 17.38 -23.09 3.73
N ALA A 127 17.30 -22.04 2.93
CA ALA A 127 16.07 -21.43 2.47
C ALA A 127 16.24 -21.04 1.00
N ASP A 128 15.19 -21.20 0.20
CA ASP A 128 15.22 -20.96 -1.23
C ASP A 128 13.90 -20.32 -1.70
N TRP A 129 14.00 -19.42 -2.68
CA TRP A 129 12.84 -18.93 -3.44
C TRP A 129 12.50 -19.92 -4.55
N PHE A 130 11.26 -20.38 -4.59
CA PHE A 130 10.75 -21.25 -5.64
C PHE A 130 9.65 -20.58 -6.43
N GLU A 131 9.70 -20.72 -7.74
CA GLU A 131 8.52 -20.50 -8.59
C GLU A 131 7.39 -21.38 -8.04
N TYR A 132 6.19 -20.81 -7.88
CA TYR A 132 5.08 -21.49 -7.20
C TYR A 132 4.78 -22.90 -7.76
N SER A 133 4.86 -23.07 -9.07
CA SER A 133 4.66 -24.35 -9.76
C SER A 133 5.62 -25.43 -9.23
N LYS A 134 6.91 -25.08 -9.10
CA LYS A 134 7.97 -25.95 -8.57
C LYS A 134 7.85 -26.15 -7.06
N ALA A 135 7.41 -25.12 -6.33
CA ALA A 135 7.16 -25.24 -4.89
C ALA A 135 6.15 -26.35 -4.57
N LEU A 136 5.08 -26.49 -5.37
CA LEU A 136 4.10 -27.57 -5.24
C LEU A 136 4.65 -28.99 -5.52
N GLU A 137 5.81 -29.10 -6.17
CA GLU A 137 6.48 -30.35 -6.46
C GLU A 137 7.45 -30.77 -5.35
N VAL A 138 8.10 -29.79 -4.70
CA VAL A 138 9.17 -30.05 -3.71
C VAL A 138 8.70 -29.96 -2.25
N ILE A 139 7.63 -29.22 -1.97
CA ILE A 139 7.10 -29.08 -0.60
C ILE A 139 6.60 -30.42 -0.08
N LEU A 140 6.73 -30.66 1.23
CA LEU A 140 6.21 -31.84 1.87
C LEU A 140 4.72 -32.08 1.52
N PRO A 141 4.32 -33.32 1.18
CA PRO A 141 2.98 -33.60 0.64
C PRO A 141 1.82 -33.08 1.50
N PHE A 142 1.98 -33.11 2.84
CA PHE A 142 0.95 -32.65 3.77
C PHE A 142 0.78 -31.11 3.77
N SER A 143 1.78 -30.34 3.33
CA SER A 143 1.72 -28.88 3.25
C SER A 143 1.24 -28.34 1.89
N LYS A 144 1.04 -29.23 0.90
CA LYS A 144 0.66 -28.84 -0.46
C LYS A 144 -0.70 -28.13 -0.54
N ASN A 145 -1.72 -28.67 0.12
CA ASN A 145 -3.06 -28.07 0.15
C ASN A 145 -3.06 -26.69 0.82
N GLU A 146 -2.19 -26.52 1.81
CA GLU A 146 -2.03 -25.28 2.57
C GLU A 146 -1.41 -24.19 1.69
N LEU A 147 -0.36 -24.55 0.94
CA LEU A 147 0.28 -23.67 -0.03
C LEU A 147 -0.70 -23.27 -1.16
N MET A 148 -1.55 -24.20 -1.60
CA MET A 148 -2.62 -23.89 -2.57
C MET A 148 -3.62 -22.88 -2.02
N LYS A 149 -4.10 -23.09 -0.80
CA LYS A 149 -5.01 -22.15 -0.13
C LYS A 149 -4.35 -20.78 0.09
N ALA A 150 -3.09 -20.76 0.50
CA ALA A 150 -2.33 -19.53 0.68
C ALA A 150 -2.18 -18.76 -0.63
N ARG A 151 -1.94 -19.46 -1.76
CA ARG A 151 -1.95 -18.85 -3.09
C ARG A 151 -3.31 -18.29 -3.46
N GLU A 152 -4.40 -19.02 -3.22
CA GLU A 152 -5.75 -18.49 -3.50
C GLU A 152 -6.02 -17.20 -2.71
N MET A 153 -5.69 -17.18 -1.43
CA MET A 153 -5.79 -15.98 -0.60
C MET A 153 -4.87 -14.84 -1.07
N PHE A 154 -3.63 -15.16 -1.44
CA PHE A 154 -2.68 -14.19 -1.98
C PHE A 154 -3.14 -13.63 -3.33
N GLU A 155 -3.69 -14.47 -4.19
CA GLU A 155 -4.27 -14.08 -5.45
C GLU A 155 -5.52 -13.24 -5.24
N ASP A 156 -6.38 -13.53 -4.26
CA ASP A 156 -7.55 -12.71 -3.95
C ASP A 156 -7.11 -11.35 -3.40
N TYR A 157 -6.13 -11.31 -2.50
CA TYR A 157 -5.48 -10.07 -2.05
C TYR A 157 -4.84 -9.28 -3.21
N SER A 158 -4.12 -9.96 -4.11
CA SER A 158 -3.45 -9.35 -5.27
C SER A 158 -4.42 -8.95 -6.36
N LYS A 159 -5.51 -9.71 -6.54
CA LYS A 159 -6.65 -9.36 -7.38
C LYS A 159 -7.33 -8.15 -6.76
N ASP A 160 -7.51 -8.04 -5.45
CA ASP A 160 -8.06 -6.86 -4.79
C ASP A 160 -7.15 -5.61 -4.99
N LYS A 161 -5.84 -5.80 -5.17
CA LYS A 161 -4.86 -4.78 -5.59
C LYS A 161 -5.11 -4.25 -7.02
N LEU A 162 -5.72 -5.05 -7.91
CA LEU A 162 -5.96 -4.81 -9.35
C LEU A 162 -7.46 -4.72 -9.76
N ARG A 163 -8.39 -5.22 -8.94
CA ARG A 163 -9.81 -5.47 -9.25
C ARG A 163 -10.79 -4.57 -8.53
N PHE A 164 -10.38 -3.76 -7.57
CA PHE A 164 -11.30 -2.74 -7.02
C PHE A 164 -11.40 -1.50 -7.92
N LEU A 165 -11.74 -1.77 -9.18
CA LEU A 165 -12.62 -0.87 -9.89
C LEU A 165 -14.01 -1.09 -9.27
N HIS A 166 -14.52 -0.07 -8.56
CA HIS A 166 -15.86 -0.09 -7.96
C HIS A 166 -16.89 -0.68 -8.94
N ARG A 167 -17.90 -1.45 -8.48
CA ARG A 167 -18.95 -2.01 -9.38
C ARG A 167 -19.50 -0.95 -10.34
N ASP A 168 -19.62 0.27 -9.84
CA ASP A 168 -20.07 1.41 -10.64
C ASP A 168 -19.04 1.86 -11.67
N PHE A 169 -17.72 1.85 -11.40
CA PHE A 169 -16.79 2.11 -12.50
C PHE A 169 -16.66 0.95 -13.48
N GLN A 170 -16.96 -0.30 -13.09
CA GLN A 170 -17.14 -1.41 -14.05
C GLN A 170 -18.36 -1.18 -14.94
N ALA A 171 -19.47 -0.69 -14.37
CA ALA A 171 -20.65 -0.30 -15.14
C ALA A 171 -20.32 0.82 -16.13
N VAL A 172 -19.64 1.88 -15.68
CA VAL A 172 -19.17 2.98 -16.53
C VAL A 172 -18.21 2.48 -17.62
N LYS A 173 -17.25 1.61 -17.28
CA LYS A 173 -16.31 1.02 -18.25
C LYS A 173 -17.02 0.20 -19.34
N LYS A 174 -18.10 -0.50 -18.99
CA LYS A 174 -18.92 -1.25 -19.94
C LYS A 174 -19.82 -0.34 -20.79
N ASP A 175 -20.31 0.74 -20.20
CA ASP A 175 -21.27 1.64 -20.82
C ASP A 175 -20.62 2.70 -21.72
N LEU A 176 -19.45 3.24 -21.34
CA LEU A 176 -18.70 4.27 -22.07
C LEU A 176 -18.55 3.99 -23.57
N PRO A 177 -18.16 2.78 -24.04
CA PRO A 177 -18.05 2.49 -25.47
C PRO A 177 -19.35 2.64 -26.28
N SER A 178 -20.51 2.59 -25.62
CA SER A 178 -21.82 2.75 -26.27
C SER A 178 -22.25 4.21 -26.41
N GLN A 179 -21.56 5.13 -25.74
CA GLN A 179 -21.91 6.54 -25.74
C GLN A 179 -21.57 7.21 -27.08
N SER A 180 -22.41 8.14 -27.53
CA SER A 180 -22.25 8.81 -28.83
C SER A 180 -20.93 9.58 -28.98
N PHE A 181 -20.37 10.08 -27.87
CA PHE A 181 -19.09 10.79 -27.81
C PHE A 181 -17.88 9.86 -27.67
N ALA A 182 -18.06 8.54 -27.49
CA ALA A 182 -16.97 7.61 -27.22
C ALA A 182 -15.91 7.59 -28.32
N LYS A 183 -16.32 7.78 -29.58
CA LYS A 183 -15.44 7.89 -30.74
C LYS A 183 -14.39 9.01 -30.59
N ASP A 184 -14.75 10.08 -29.88
CA ASP A 184 -13.94 11.27 -29.68
C ASP A 184 -13.04 11.15 -28.45
N LEU A 185 -13.18 10.10 -27.63
CA LEU A 185 -12.32 9.86 -26.47
C LEU A 185 -10.99 9.23 -26.89
N THR A 186 -9.88 9.77 -26.39
CA THR A 186 -8.59 9.04 -26.32
C THR A 186 -8.60 8.15 -25.09
N CYS A 187 -8.85 8.71 -23.91
CA CYS A 187 -8.95 7.95 -22.68
C CYS A 187 -9.86 8.61 -21.64
N PHE A 188 -10.43 7.80 -20.76
CA PHE A 188 -11.23 8.21 -19.62
C PHE A 188 -10.65 7.56 -18.38
N ILE A 189 -10.14 8.34 -17.44
CA ILE A 189 -9.35 7.88 -16.31
C ILE A 189 -10.02 8.35 -15.03
N VAL A 190 -10.20 7.45 -14.06
CA VAL A 190 -10.50 7.82 -12.67
C VAL A 190 -9.20 7.78 -11.86
N PHE A 191 -8.96 8.79 -11.03
CA PHE A 191 -7.71 8.91 -10.26
C PHE A 191 -7.97 9.40 -8.83
N GLY A 192 -6.90 9.62 -8.06
CA GLY A 192 -6.98 10.20 -6.71
C GLY A 192 -7.11 9.18 -5.58
N SER A 193 -7.11 9.66 -4.33
CA SER A 193 -7.09 8.83 -3.11
C SER A 193 -8.31 7.90 -3.01
N SER A 194 -9.44 8.31 -3.57
CA SER A 194 -10.67 7.53 -3.67
C SER A 194 -10.49 6.24 -4.51
N VAL A 195 -9.57 6.26 -5.47
CA VAL A 195 -9.22 5.12 -6.33
C VAL A 195 -8.04 4.32 -5.74
N VAL A 196 -7.16 4.98 -4.99
CA VAL A 196 -5.97 4.37 -4.36
C VAL A 196 -6.28 3.67 -3.03
N ASN A 197 -7.19 4.21 -2.21
CA ASN A 197 -7.39 3.79 -0.81
C ASN A 197 -8.51 2.75 -0.59
N ASN A 198 -8.85 1.93 -1.60
CA ASN A 198 -9.70 0.74 -1.46
C ASN A 198 -10.89 0.88 -0.47
N ASN A 199 -11.71 1.93 -0.62
CA ASN A 199 -12.91 2.08 0.21
C ASN A 199 -13.89 0.94 -0.09
N MET A 200 -14.03 0.02 0.86
CA MET A 200 -14.83 -1.20 0.79
C MET A 200 -16.31 -0.90 0.49
N GLY A 201 -16.71 -1.00 -0.78
CA GLY A 201 -18.09 -1.26 -1.20
C GLY A 201 -19.04 -0.08 -1.47
N LYS A 202 -18.55 1.18 -1.55
CA LYS A 202 -19.34 2.33 -2.06
C LYS A 202 -18.52 3.24 -2.97
N VAL A 203 -19.14 3.82 -4.01
CA VAL A 203 -18.50 4.86 -4.84
C VAL A 203 -18.09 5.95 -3.88
N PRO A 204 -16.82 6.35 -3.88
CA PRO A 204 -16.39 7.51 -3.11
C PRO A 204 -17.32 8.69 -3.43
N ASP A 205 -17.77 9.41 -2.41
CA ASP A 205 -18.68 10.55 -2.57
C ASP A 205 -18.06 11.70 -3.38
N ASP A 206 -16.76 11.60 -3.70
CA ASP A 206 -15.92 12.54 -4.44
C ASP A 206 -14.99 11.71 -5.34
N VAL A 207 -15.19 11.79 -6.66
CA VAL A 207 -14.44 11.03 -7.68
C VAL A 207 -13.73 12.01 -8.60
N ASP A 208 -12.41 11.87 -8.71
CA ASP A 208 -11.61 12.64 -9.64
C ASP A 208 -11.52 11.95 -11.00
N VAL A 209 -11.87 12.67 -12.07
CA VAL A 209 -11.91 12.16 -13.45
C VAL A 209 -11.00 12.97 -14.37
N CYS A 210 -10.17 12.30 -15.15
CA CYS A 210 -9.39 12.91 -16.22
C CYS A 210 -9.84 12.32 -17.56
N VAL A 211 -10.30 13.16 -18.47
CA VAL A 211 -10.70 12.77 -19.83
C VAL A 211 -9.75 13.41 -20.82
N VAL A 212 -9.28 12.62 -21.78
CA VAL A 212 -8.56 13.13 -22.95
C VAL A 212 -9.41 12.88 -24.18
N VAL A 213 -9.67 13.94 -24.95
CA VAL A 213 -10.44 13.91 -26.18
C VAL A 213 -9.54 14.13 -27.40
N LYS A 214 -9.80 13.41 -28.49
CA LYS A 214 -8.97 13.39 -29.70
C LYS A 214 -8.95 14.73 -30.42
N ASN A 215 -10.12 15.34 -30.61
CA ASN A 215 -10.33 16.48 -31.49
C ASN A 215 -11.05 17.62 -30.78
N ARG A 216 -10.81 18.86 -31.24
CA ARG A 216 -11.42 20.08 -30.69
C ARG A 216 -12.93 20.23 -30.94
N ASP A 217 -13.47 19.47 -31.90
CA ASP A 217 -14.90 19.47 -32.22
C ASP A 217 -15.74 18.53 -31.32
N ALA A 218 -15.10 17.86 -30.35
CA ALA A 218 -15.79 16.98 -29.41
C ALA A 218 -16.82 17.75 -28.57
N ASP A 219 -17.99 17.15 -28.38
CA ASP A 219 -19.06 17.73 -27.56
C ASP A 219 -18.76 17.53 -26.06
N LEU A 220 -18.07 18.51 -25.48
CA LEU A 220 -17.68 18.48 -24.07
C LEU A 220 -18.88 18.51 -23.12
N HIS A 221 -20.03 19.04 -23.55
CA HIS A 221 -21.24 19.06 -22.73
C HIS A 221 -21.76 17.64 -22.49
N LYS A 222 -21.83 16.80 -23.53
CA LYS A 222 -22.24 15.39 -23.38
C LYS A 222 -21.29 14.59 -22.49
N ILE A 223 -19.99 14.84 -22.59
CA ILE A 223 -18.99 14.20 -21.73
C ILE A 223 -19.20 14.62 -20.28
N SER A 224 -19.40 15.93 -20.03
CA SER A 224 -19.68 16.46 -18.70
C SER A 224 -20.99 15.89 -18.13
N GLU A 225 -22.08 15.88 -18.90
CA GLU A 225 -23.37 15.31 -18.50
C GLU A 225 -23.22 13.84 -18.09
N TYR A 226 -22.46 13.07 -18.87
CA TYR A 226 -22.19 11.68 -18.57
C TYR A 226 -21.39 11.49 -17.28
N ILE A 227 -20.38 12.32 -17.03
CA ILE A 227 -19.61 12.31 -15.78
C ILE A 227 -20.53 12.55 -14.57
N PHE A 228 -21.39 13.57 -14.64
CA PHE A 228 -22.34 13.90 -13.56
C PHE A 228 -23.46 12.87 -13.39
N SER A 229 -23.85 12.16 -14.45
CA SER A 229 -24.81 11.05 -14.33
C SER A 229 -24.17 9.78 -13.76
N SER A 230 -22.86 9.61 -13.94
CA SER A 230 -22.13 8.40 -13.58
C SER A 230 -21.54 8.44 -12.16
N PHE A 231 -21.20 9.63 -11.66
CA PHE A 231 -20.52 9.79 -10.38
C PHE A 231 -21.22 10.82 -9.49
N LYS A 232 -21.14 10.61 -8.18
CA LYS A 232 -21.66 11.55 -7.18
C LYS A 232 -20.58 12.59 -6.90
N LYS A 233 -20.91 13.88 -7.07
CA LYS A 233 -20.00 15.04 -6.88
C LYS A 233 -18.63 14.86 -7.56
N PRO A 234 -18.56 14.59 -8.87
CA PRO A 234 -17.28 14.44 -9.54
C PRO A 234 -16.53 15.77 -9.60
N ASP A 235 -15.22 15.72 -9.42
CA ASP A 235 -14.31 16.74 -9.94
C ASP A 235 -13.67 16.19 -11.21
N PHE A 236 -13.52 17.00 -12.26
CA PHE A 236 -13.02 16.50 -13.53
C PHE A 236 -12.15 17.47 -14.31
N ARG A 237 -11.27 16.90 -15.12
CA ARG A 237 -10.39 17.58 -16.07
C ARG A 237 -10.62 17.02 -17.45
N ILE A 238 -10.69 17.92 -18.43
CA ILE A 238 -10.75 17.55 -19.84
C ILE A 238 -9.55 18.18 -20.53
N TYR A 239 -8.79 17.36 -21.24
CA TYR A 239 -7.69 17.79 -22.10
C TYR A 239 -7.97 17.40 -23.54
N PHE A 240 -7.54 18.22 -24.48
CA PHE A 240 -7.42 17.80 -25.87
C PHE A 240 -6.10 17.05 -26.10
N GLN A 241 -6.10 16.11 -27.04
CA GLN A 241 -4.93 15.31 -27.38
C GLN A 241 -3.73 16.19 -27.77
N ASP A 242 -3.97 17.24 -28.55
CA ASP A 242 -2.93 18.20 -28.96
C ASP A 242 -2.34 18.98 -27.77
N GLU A 243 -3.12 19.26 -26.74
CA GLU A 243 -2.65 19.86 -25.49
C GLU A 243 -1.75 18.90 -24.71
N VAL A 244 -2.14 17.63 -24.60
CA VAL A 244 -1.32 16.59 -23.96
C VAL A 244 -0.03 16.35 -24.73
N ASP A 245 -0.06 16.41 -26.06
CA ASP A 245 1.10 16.15 -26.92
C ASP A 245 2.07 17.34 -26.98
N SER A 246 1.58 18.56 -26.72
CA SER A 246 2.38 19.78 -26.71
C SER A 246 3.42 19.85 -25.57
N ASP A 247 4.22 20.93 -25.60
CA ASP A 247 5.15 21.34 -24.54
C ASP A 247 4.54 22.26 -23.48
N LEU A 248 3.21 22.48 -23.52
CA LEU A 248 2.53 23.29 -22.52
C LEU A 248 2.80 22.76 -21.11
N GLN A 249 2.89 23.69 -20.16
CA GLN A 249 2.94 23.29 -18.75
C GLN A 249 1.62 22.60 -18.42
N PHE A 250 1.72 21.32 -18.07
CA PHE A 250 0.57 20.55 -17.66
C PHE A 250 0.15 20.96 -16.25
N VAL A 251 -1.11 21.34 -16.07
CA VAL A 251 -1.62 21.90 -14.81
C VAL A 251 -3.01 21.37 -14.47
N ASP A 252 -3.16 20.87 -13.25
CA ASP A 252 -4.43 20.52 -12.61
C ASP A 252 -4.67 21.44 -11.40
N VAL A 253 -5.47 22.51 -11.53
CA VAL A 253 -5.88 23.40 -10.41
C VAL A 253 -4.73 23.73 -9.44
N GLY A 254 -3.61 24.21 -9.99
CA GLY A 254 -2.41 24.58 -9.20
C GLY A 254 -1.46 23.42 -8.85
N ILE A 255 -1.72 22.22 -9.33
CA ILE A 255 -0.80 21.08 -9.37
C ILE A 255 -0.13 21.14 -10.74
N GLY A 256 1.19 21.36 -10.80
CA GLY A 256 1.90 21.47 -12.09
C GLY A 256 2.10 20.11 -12.76
N VAL A 257 3.23 19.93 -13.43
CA VAL A 257 3.58 18.70 -14.17
C VAL A 257 3.46 17.41 -13.34
N PHE A 258 3.55 17.46 -12.01
CA PHE A 258 3.36 16.27 -11.16
C PHE A 258 1.92 15.74 -11.18
N ALA A 259 0.94 16.53 -11.66
CA ALA A 259 -0.43 16.05 -11.93
C ALA A 259 -0.44 14.81 -12.84
N MET A 260 0.54 14.71 -13.74
CA MET A 260 0.69 13.56 -14.62
C MET A 260 0.93 12.26 -13.85
N GLU A 261 1.54 12.29 -12.66
CA GLU A 261 1.73 11.09 -11.84
C GLU A 261 0.40 10.57 -11.31
N TYR A 262 -0.48 11.48 -10.87
CA TYR A 262 -1.84 11.11 -10.47
C TYR A 262 -2.59 10.44 -11.61
N PHE A 263 -2.50 11.02 -12.82
CA PHE A 263 -3.22 10.50 -13.98
C PHE A 263 -2.60 9.17 -14.45
N ALA A 264 -1.27 9.06 -14.48
CA ALA A 264 -0.56 7.84 -14.87
C ALA A 264 -0.85 6.66 -13.94
N ASN A 265 -1.02 6.93 -12.63
CA ASN A 265 -1.41 5.91 -11.65
C ASN A 265 -2.93 5.69 -11.57
N GLY A 266 -3.72 6.49 -12.28
CA GLY A 266 -5.17 6.35 -12.37
C GLY A 266 -5.62 5.14 -13.19
N VAL A 267 -6.87 4.73 -13.00
CA VAL A 267 -7.48 3.59 -13.68
C VAL A 267 -8.24 4.03 -14.92
N ALA A 268 -7.84 3.51 -16.08
CA ALA A 268 -8.54 3.76 -17.33
C ALA A 268 -9.87 2.97 -17.42
N LEU A 269 -10.97 3.71 -17.52
CA LEU A 269 -12.31 3.22 -17.83
C LEU A 269 -12.56 3.14 -19.35
N TYR A 270 -11.87 3.96 -20.14
CA TYR A 270 -11.91 3.89 -21.60
C TYR A 270 -10.52 4.20 -22.16
N GLY A 271 -10.15 3.53 -23.26
CA GLY A 271 -8.88 3.74 -23.94
C GLY A 271 -7.65 3.33 -23.13
N LYS A 272 -6.46 3.63 -23.68
CA LYS A 272 -5.18 3.44 -22.98
C LYS A 272 -4.88 4.68 -22.16
N ASN A 273 -4.42 4.51 -20.91
CA ASN A 273 -3.92 5.63 -20.12
C ASN A 273 -2.64 6.19 -20.76
N ILE A 274 -2.75 7.30 -21.49
CA ILE A 274 -1.63 7.91 -22.22
C ILE A 274 -0.63 8.62 -21.31
N PHE A 275 -1.03 8.97 -20.08
CA PHE A 275 -0.15 9.64 -19.13
C PHE A 275 0.98 8.75 -18.62
N VAL A 276 0.81 7.43 -18.67
CA VAL A 276 1.89 6.47 -18.36
C VAL A 276 3.11 6.66 -19.27
N ASP A 277 2.86 6.88 -20.57
CA ASP A 277 3.95 7.10 -21.52
C ASP A 277 4.39 8.57 -21.56
N LYS A 278 3.46 9.52 -21.42
CA LYS A 278 3.81 10.95 -21.33
C LYS A 278 4.69 11.25 -20.11
N LEU A 279 4.43 10.64 -18.96
CA LEU A 279 5.24 10.84 -17.75
C LEU A 279 6.71 10.47 -17.98
N LYS A 280 7.00 9.49 -18.85
CA LYS A 280 8.38 9.08 -19.21
C LYS A 280 9.13 10.13 -20.03
N THR A 281 8.42 11.04 -20.70
CA THR A 281 9.03 12.11 -21.50
C THR A 281 9.27 13.39 -20.69
N VAL A 282 8.70 13.49 -19.49
CA VAL A 282 8.90 14.62 -18.58
C VAL A 282 10.32 14.59 -18.02
N SER A 283 11.05 15.68 -18.17
CA SER A 283 12.37 15.82 -17.55
C SER A 283 12.26 15.81 -16.02
N LYS A 284 13.18 15.11 -15.34
CA LYS A 284 13.27 15.08 -13.87
C LYS A 284 13.32 16.49 -13.24
N THR A 285 13.96 17.45 -13.90
CA THR A 285 14.03 18.85 -13.44
C THR A 285 12.65 19.49 -13.34
N LYS A 286 11.84 19.43 -14.42
CA LYS A 286 10.46 19.94 -14.42
C LYS A 286 9.58 19.27 -13.36
N LEU A 287 9.75 17.96 -13.14
CA LEU A 287 9.02 17.24 -12.10
C LEU A 287 9.41 17.74 -10.69
N LYS A 288 10.71 17.89 -10.43
CA LYS A 288 11.23 18.44 -9.16
C LYS A 288 10.78 19.87 -8.90
N GLU A 289 10.81 20.75 -9.91
CA GLU A 289 10.28 22.12 -9.80
C GLU A 289 8.80 22.12 -9.44
N SER A 290 8.03 21.20 -10.01
CA SER A 290 6.60 21.03 -9.75
C SER A 290 6.32 20.65 -8.30
N TYR A 291 7.06 19.67 -7.75
CA TYR A 291 6.98 19.32 -6.34
C TYR A 291 7.37 20.49 -5.44
N LEU A 292 8.47 21.20 -5.74
CA LEU A 292 8.94 22.31 -4.91
C LEU A 292 7.91 23.44 -4.84
N ASN A 293 7.30 23.78 -5.97
CA ASN A 293 6.20 24.74 -6.03
C ASN A 293 5.03 24.29 -5.13
N LYS A 294 4.71 23.00 -5.14
CA LYS A 294 3.61 22.45 -4.33
C LYS A 294 3.92 22.42 -2.84
N ILE A 295 5.11 21.97 -2.48
CA ILE A 295 5.64 22.00 -1.11
C ILE A 295 5.50 23.41 -0.54
N PHE A 296 5.94 24.42 -1.29
CA PHE A 296 5.86 25.81 -0.83
C PHE A 296 4.42 26.33 -0.76
N GLU A 297 3.56 25.99 -1.72
CA GLU A 297 2.14 26.31 -1.68
C GLU A 297 1.46 25.75 -0.40
N TYR A 298 1.74 24.49 -0.05
CA TYR A 298 1.19 23.87 1.16
C TYR A 298 1.68 24.53 2.44
N ILE A 299 2.97 24.90 2.52
CA ILE A 299 3.52 25.67 3.63
C ILE A 299 2.74 26.98 3.82
N LEU A 300 2.48 27.72 2.74
CA LEU A 300 1.73 28.97 2.80
C LEU A 300 0.27 28.74 3.20
N ARG A 301 -0.40 27.73 2.63
CA ARG A 301 -1.79 27.40 2.98
C ARG A 301 -1.97 27.07 4.46
N ILE A 302 -1.06 26.25 5.02
CA ILE A 302 -1.11 25.89 6.45
C ILE A 302 -0.93 27.13 7.32
N ARG A 303 0.07 27.98 7.02
CA ARG A 303 0.32 29.22 7.78
C ARG A 303 -0.88 30.17 7.76
N VAL A 304 -1.44 30.40 6.57
CA VAL A 304 -2.62 31.28 6.44
C VAL A 304 -3.80 30.72 7.23
N ALA A 305 -4.11 29.43 7.08
CA ALA A 305 -5.21 28.80 7.82
C ALA A 305 -5.01 28.88 9.34
N TYR A 306 -3.79 28.63 9.83
CA TYR A 306 -3.49 28.61 11.25
C TYR A 306 -3.51 30.01 11.90
N VAL A 307 -2.92 31.00 11.22
CA VAL A 307 -2.74 32.36 11.76
C VAL A 307 -3.98 33.25 11.56
N ALA A 308 -4.80 32.98 10.55
CA ALA A 308 -5.98 33.79 10.27
C ALA A 308 -6.90 33.88 11.50
N LYS A 309 -7.19 35.11 11.93
CA LYS A 309 -8.08 35.39 13.08
C LYS A 309 -9.52 34.93 12.83
N THR A 310 -9.92 34.86 11.57
CA THR A 310 -11.27 34.47 11.14
C THR A 310 -11.47 32.96 11.03
N SER A 311 -10.40 32.15 11.11
CA SER A 311 -10.49 30.70 10.98
C SER A 311 -10.96 30.05 12.28
N THR A 312 -11.99 29.22 12.18
CA THR A 312 -12.48 28.39 13.30
C THR A 312 -11.47 27.30 13.65
N HIS A 313 -11.56 26.75 14.85
CA HIS A 313 -10.71 25.62 15.26
C HIS A 313 -10.86 24.41 14.33
N GLU A 314 -12.09 24.06 13.97
CA GLU A 314 -12.39 22.97 13.03
C GLU A 314 -11.75 23.20 11.65
N TYR A 315 -11.84 24.43 11.13
CA TYR A 315 -11.23 24.78 9.85
C TYR A 315 -9.70 24.63 9.90
N LYS A 316 -9.08 25.06 11.00
CA LYS A 316 -7.64 24.91 11.24
C LYS A 316 -7.23 23.45 11.32
N MET A 317 -7.96 22.66 12.10
CA MET A 317 -7.73 21.22 12.25
C MET A 317 -7.84 20.47 10.92
N TRP A 318 -8.89 20.72 10.15
CA TRP A 318 -9.04 20.10 8.84
C TRP A 318 -7.91 20.48 7.88
N HIS A 319 -7.54 21.77 7.82
CA HIS A 319 -6.48 22.26 6.93
C HIS A 319 -5.12 21.68 7.31
N ILE A 320 -4.75 21.75 8.59
CA ILE A 320 -3.45 21.28 9.04
C ILE A 320 -3.31 19.78 8.84
N HIS A 321 -4.36 19.01 9.18
CA HIS A 321 -4.36 17.57 9.01
C HIS A 321 -4.20 17.19 7.54
N LYS A 322 -4.98 17.81 6.66
CA LYS A 322 -4.94 17.56 5.22
C LYS A 322 -3.59 17.91 4.60
N TYR A 323 -3.03 19.08 4.90
CA TYR A 323 -1.88 19.59 4.18
C TYR A 323 -0.53 19.20 4.80
N VAL A 324 -0.44 18.89 6.10
CA VAL A 324 0.82 18.39 6.70
C VAL A 324 1.17 17.01 6.15
N ILE A 325 0.18 16.13 5.99
CA ILE A 325 0.40 14.81 5.39
C ILE A 325 0.78 14.94 3.91
N ARG A 326 0.08 15.78 3.14
CA ARG A 326 0.43 16.03 1.73
C ARG A 326 1.82 16.65 1.57
N LEU A 327 2.16 17.62 2.43
CA LEU A 327 3.49 18.23 2.48
C LEU A 327 4.57 17.18 2.76
N SER A 328 4.32 16.28 3.71
CA SER A 328 5.24 15.18 4.04
C SER A 328 5.49 14.28 2.83
N ILE A 329 4.42 13.83 2.17
CA ILE A 329 4.47 13.01 0.95
C ILE A 329 5.26 13.71 -0.15
N ASP A 330 4.94 14.96 -0.46
CA ASP A 330 5.58 15.69 -1.57
C ASP A 330 7.08 15.89 -1.32
N ILE A 331 7.51 16.05 -0.07
CA ILE A 331 8.94 16.14 0.28
C ILE A 331 9.62 14.77 0.10
N LEU A 332 8.99 13.67 0.52
CA LEU A 332 9.53 12.32 0.33
C LEU A 332 9.70 12.02 -1.17
N LEU A 333 8.69 12.34 -1.99
CA LEU A 333 8.71 12.23 -3.45
C LEU A 333 9.80 13.12 -4.08
N TYR A 334 9.87 14.40 -3.67
CA TYR A 334 10.85 15.36 -4.19
C TYR A 334 12.30 14.89 -3.99
N ASN A 335 12.59 14.31 -2.84
CA ASN A 335 13.91 13.76 -2.52
C ASN A 335 14.16 12.38 -3.16
N GLY A 336 13.13 11.74 -3.73
CA GLY A 336 13.22 10.39 -4.30
C GLY A 336 13.36 9.30 -3.24
N PHE A 337 12.82 9.54 -2.03
CA PHE A 337 12.81 8.57 -0.95
C PHE A 337 11.72 7.51 -1.10
N ILE A 338 10.67 7.85 -1.85
CA ILE A 338 9.56 6.97 -2.25
C ILE A 338 9.13 7.37 -3.67
N ASP A 339 8.44 6.46 -4.35
CA ASP A 339 7.69 6.74 -5.57
C ASP A 339 6.18 6.88 -5.28
N TYR A 340 5.44 7.51 -6.18
CA TYR A 340 3.99 7.73 -5.99
C TYR A 340 3.20 6.42 -5.77
N GLY A 341 3.65 5.33 -6.40
CA GLY A 341 3.05 4.01 -6.24
C GLY A 341 3.20 3.42 -4.83
N ASP A 342 4.20 3.86 -4.08
CA ASP A 342 4.48 3.39 -2.71
C ASP A 342 3.54 4.00 -1.68
N LEU A 343 2.79 5.05 -2.06
CA LEU A 343 1.78 5.68 -1.19
C LEU A 343 0.57 4.78 -0.94
N LYS A 344 0.38 3.76 -1.77
CA LYS A 344 -0.75 2.84 -1.67
C LYS A 344 -0.66 2.10 -0.34
N ASP A 345 -1.71 2.25 0.48
CA ASP A 345 -1.87 1.64 1.80
C ASP A 345 -1.07 2.28 2.96
N LEU A 346 -0.31 3.36 2.73
CA LEU A 346 0.37 4.04 3.84
C LEU A 346 -0.61 4.84 4.69
N THR A 347 -0.64 4.52 5.97
CA THR A 347 -1.33 5.31 6.99
C THR A 347 -0.59 6.62 7.24
N LYS A 348 -1.32 7.59 7.80
CA LYS A 348 -0.71 8.86 8.26
C LYS A 348 0.45 8.64 9.24
N TYR A 349 0.43 7.57 10.04
CA TYR A 349 1.51 7.23 10.97
C TYR A 349 2.75 6.70 10.24
N GLU A 350 2.56 5.82 9.26
CA GLU A 350 3.68 5.29 8.46
C GLU A 350 4.37 6.40 7.65
N ILE A 351 3.60 7.35 7.10
CA ILE A 351 4.16 8.53 6.44
C ILE A 351 5.06 9.31 7.40
N ILE A 352 4.63 9.56 8.63
CA ILE A 352 5.46 10.26 9.61
C ILE A 352 6.68 9.43 10.04
N ASN A 353 6.55 8.11 10.16
CA ASN A 353 7.69 7.24 10.43
C ASN A 353 8.74 7.28 9.31
N LEU A 354 8.31 7.37 8.05
CA LEU A 354 9.22 7.62 6.92
C LEU A 354 9.90 8.99 7.06
N CYS A 355 9.15 10.03 7.43
CA CYS A 355 9.75 11.35 7.67
C CYS A 355 10.81 11.31 8.79
N LYS A 356 10.61 10.54 9.86
CA LYS A 356 11.62 10.32 10.91
C LYS A 356 12.84 9.57 10.38
N LYS A 357 12.62 8.46 9.67
CA LYS A 357 13.66 7.65 9.02
C LYS A 357 14.60 8.50 8.14
N TYR A 358 14.07 9.51 7.46
CA TYR A 358 14.84 10.40 6.59
C TYR A 358 15.20 11.75 7.25
N ALA A 359 15.15 11.82 8.58
CA ALA A 359 15.52 12.99 9.38
C ALA A 359 14.82 14.30 8.96
N MET A 360 13.59 14.20 8.42
CA MET A 360 12.72 15.35 8.14
C MET A 360 12.08 15.90 9.42
N VAL A 361 11.90 15.04 10.41
CA VAL A 361 11.38 15.30 11.76
C VAL A 361 12.20 14.52 12.77
N SER A 362 12.26 15.00 14.00
CA SER A 362 12.99 14.35 15.08
C SER A 362 12.42 12.98 15.44
N ASP A 363 13.29 12.03 15.78
CA ASP A 363 12.88 10.69 16.22
C ASP A 363 11.96 10.74 17.45
N ASN A 364 12.22 11.72 18.33
CA ASN A 364 11.48 11.96 19.57
C ASN A 364 10.15 12.72 19.36
N THR A 365 9.82 13.15 18.14
CA THR A 365 8.56 13.86 17.88
C THR A 365 7.38 12.91 18.10
N GLU A 366 6.61 13.15 19.16
CA GLU A 366 5.33 12.48 19.39
C GLU A 366 4.23 13.23 18.63
N VAL A 367 3.46 12.51 17.81
CA VAL A 367 2.41 13.11 16.96
C VAL A 367 1.04 12.72 17.48
N ASP A 368 0.31 13.72 17.98
CA ASP A 368 -1.13 13.61 18.25
C ASP A 368 -1.90 14.29 17.11
N PHE A 369 -2.43 13.46 16.21
CA PHE A 369 -3.19 13.92 15.04
C PHE A 369 -4.50 14.64 15.38
N GLU A 370 -5.00 14.50 16.61
CA GLU A 370 -6.23 15.15 17.06
C GLU A 370 -5.93 16.47 17.79
N ASN A 371 -4.65 16.80 18.00
CA ASN A 371 -4.21 18.02 18.67
C ASN A 371 -3.65 19.04 17.67
N LEU A 372 -4.31 20.20 17.58
CA LEU A 372 -3.93 21.28 16.67
C LEU A 372 -2.50 21.79 16.90
N VAL A 373 -2.06 21.89 18.15
CA VAL A 373 -0.74 22.42 18.51
C VAL A 373 0.33 21.39 18.13
N SER A 374 0.14 20.12 18.50
CA SER A 374 1.05 19.02 18.11
C SER A 374 1.20 18.92 16.58
N MET A 375 0.10 19.02 15.84
CA MET A 375 0.14 19.02 14.37
C MET A 375 0.86 20.25 13.78
N TYR A 376 0.82 21.39 14.47
CA TYR A 376 1.53 22.58 14.05
C TYR A 376 3.02 22.53 14.37
N GLU A 377 3.40 21.96 15.51
CA GLU A 377 4.81 21.69 15.84
C GLU A 377 5.43 20.72 14.82
N LEU A 378 4.71 19.65 14.47
CA LEU A 378 5.11 18.73 13.40
C LEU A 378 5.30 19.46 12.06
N PHE A 379 4.36 20.34 11.71
CA PHE A 379 4.48 21.18 10.51
C PHE A 379 5.73 22.07 10.55
N GLU A 380 6.06 22.68 11.69
CA GLU A 380 7.22 23.55 11.83
C GLU A 380 8.53 22.80 11.60
N GLU A 381 8.67 21.60 12.16
CA GLU A 381 9.83 20.73 11.90
C GLU A 381 9.99 20.41 10.40
N ILE A 382 8.90 19.97 9.75
CA ILE A 382 8.89 19.65 8.32
C ILE A 382 9.22 20.90 7.49
N SER A 383 8.63 22.05 7.83
CA SER A 383 8.88 23.31 7.13
C SER A 383 10.34 23.76 7.29
N LEU A 384 10.94 23.56 8.47
CA LEU A 384 12.36 23.85 8.72
C LEU A 384 13.28 22.93 7.91
N TYR A 385 12.94 21.65 7.74
CA TYR A 385 13.69 20.73 6.88
C TYR A 385 13.73 21.23 5.43
N VAL A 386 12.59 21.68 4.88
CA VAL A 386 12.53 22.22 3.50
C VAL A 386 13.46 23.42 3.35
N VAL A 387 13.47 24.34 4.32
CA VAL A 387 14.36 25.50 4.28
C VAL A 387 15.82 25.08 4.40
N LYS A 388 16.18 24.19 5.33
CA LYS A 388 17.57 23.73 5.51
C LYS A 388 18.12 22.98 4.30
N SER A 389 17.28 22.17 3.64
CA SER A 389 17.67 21.42 2.43
C SER A 389 17.88 22.31 1.20
N HIS A 390 17.38 23.54 1.21
CA HIS A 390 17.49 24.50 0.10
C HIS A 390 18.23 25.79 0.46
N ALA A 391 18.59 25.98 1.74
CA ALA A 391 19.54 26.98 2.14
C ALA A 391 20.88 26.60 1.52
N THR A 392 21.35 27.40 0.58
CA THR A 392 22.68 27.26 0.00
C THR A 392 23.69 27.09 1.13
N LYS A 393 24.53 26.05 1.05
CA LYS A 393 25.82 26.05 1.75
C LYS A 393 26.62 27.21 1.16
N SER A 394 26.43 28.40 1.73
CA SER A 394 27.24 29.59 1.45
C SER A 394 28.70 29.31 1.73
#